data_AF-A0A2R6M2X9-F1
#
_entry.id   AF-A0A2R6M2X9-F1
#
_cell.length_a   1.000
_cell.length_b   1.000
_cell.length_c   1.000
_cell.angle_alpha   90.00
_cell.angle_beta   90.00
_cell.angle_gamma   90.00
#
_symmetry.space_group_name_H-M   'P 1'
#
loop_
_entity.id
_entity.type
_entity.pdbx_description
1 polymer ?
#
loop_
_entity_poly.entity_id
_entity_poly.type
_entity_poly.pdbx_seq_one_letter_code
_entity_poly.pdbx_strand_id
1 'polypeptide(L)'
;MTERREFLQTVGTHREDGSYVVARRRADSSGHRKVFESFAALRRAYDRLPAEFTAADVEQTGVTGGRRHMLVHHFAEHPAFDCELVKRQPLTARKRGASREGVEPDAGGGTGD
;
A
#
# COMPACT_ATOMS: atom_id res chain seq x y z
N MET A 1 -18.40 -15.52 -6.41
CA MET A 1 -17.13 -16.13 -6.84
C MET A 1 -15.98 -15.43 -6.11
N THR A 2 -14.97 -16.17 -5.66
CA THR A 2 -13.78 -15.57 -5.05
C THR A 2 -12.70 -15.34 -6.10
N GLU A 3 -12.20 -14.11 -6.22
CA GLU A 3 -11.11 -13.78 -7.14
C GLU A 3 -9.79 -13.78 -6.39
N ARG A 4 -8.90 -14.73 -6.75
CA ARG A 4 -7.57 -14.85 -6.17
C ARG A 4 -6.53 -14.34 -7.14
N ARG A 5 -5.66 -13.44 -6.69
CA ARG A 5 -4.53 -12.93 -7.47
C ARG A 5 -3.23 -13.13 -6.73
N GLU A 6 -2.32 -13.84 -7.39
CA GLU A 6 -1.00 -14.15 -6.85
C GLU A 6 0.02 -13.10 -7.29
N PHE A 7 0.89 -12.71 -6.38
CA PHE A 7 2.01 -11.80 -6.61
C PHE A 7 3.33 -12.51 -6.30
N LEU A 8 4.47 -11.81 -6.40
CA LEU A 8 5.79 -12.41 -6.18
C LEU A 8 5.93 -12.94 -4.74
N GLN A 9 5.52 -12.14 -3.75
CA GLN A 9 5.64 -12.42 -2.31
C GLN A 9 4.30 -12.58 -1.62
N THR A 10 3.22 -12.03 -2.19
CA THR A 10 1.90 -11.97 -1.57
C THR A 10 0.81 -12.58 -2.45
N VAL A 11 -0.36 -12.80 -1.87
CA VAL A 11 -1.57 -13.27 -2.55
C VAL A 11 -2.73 -12.41 -2.05
N GLY A 12 -3.42 -11.75 -2.98
CA GLY A 12 -4.67 -11.04 -2.74
C GLY A 12 -5.85 -11.98 -3.02
N THR A 13 -6.92 -11.91 -2.22
CA THR A 13 -8.15 -12.67 -2.47
C THR A 13 -9.36 -11.82 -2.16
N HIS A 14 -10.18 -11.57 -3.18
CA HIS A 14 -11.52 -11.02 -3.04
C HIS A 14 -12.47 -12.15 -2.65
N ARG A 15 -13.12 -12.01 -1.51
CA ARG A 15 -14.15 -12.94 -1.06
C ARG A 15 -15.52 -12.51 -1.59
N GLU A 16 -16.44 -13.47 -1.63
CA GLU A 16 -17.83 -13.25 -2.06
C GLU A 16 -18.58 -12.30 -1.12
N ASP A 17 -18.16 -12.29 0.14
CA ASP A 17 -18.60 -11.38 1.20
C ASP A 17 -18.10 -9.93 1.02
N GLY A 18 -17.30 -9.65 -0.02
CA GLY A 18 -16.71 -8.33 -0.27
C GLY A 18 -15.40 -8.06 0.48
N SER A 19 -15.07 -8.90 1.46
CA SER A 19 -13.82 -8.83 2.20
C SER A 19 -12.59 -9.13 1.33
N TYR A 20 -11.48 -8.45 1.64
CA TYR A 20 -10.21 -8.61 0.91
C TYR A 20 -9.13 -9.18 1.81
N VAL A 21 -8.52 -10.28 1.38
CA VAL A 21 -7.49 -11.00 2.16
C VAL A 21 -6.14 -10.81 1.50
N VAL A 22 -5.15 -10.41 2.29
CA VAL A 22 -3.74 -10.43 1.90
C VAL A 22 -3.04 -11.54 2.68
N ALA A 23 -2.43 -12.47 1.96
CA ALA A 23 -1.63 -13.54 2.55
C ALA A 23 -0.22 -13.53 1.95
N ARG A 24 0.74 -14.11 2.66
CA ARG A 24 2.07 -14.43 2.11
C ARG A 24 1.93 -15.58 1.12
N ARG A 25 2.60 -15.50 -0.02
CA ARG A 25 2.66 -16.60 -1.01
C ARG A 25 3.40 -17.84 -0.50
N ARG A 26 4.51 -17.66 0.22
CA ARG A 26 5.38 -18.76 0.71
C ARG A 26 4.99 -19.38 2.06
N ALA A 27 3.92 -18.95 2.73
CA ALA A 27 3.47 -19.57 3.98
C ALA A 27 2.01 -19.93 3.86
N ASP A 28 1.75 -21.23 3.73
CA ASP A 28 0.40 -21.78 3.64
C ASP A 28 -0.31 -21.81 5.01
N SER A 29 0.39 -21.54 6.11
CA SER A 29 -0.20 -21.50 7.45
C SER A 29 -1.16 -20.33 7.63
N SER A 30 -2.41 -20.65 7.97
CA SER A 30 -3.53 -19.72 8.17
C SER A 30 -3.28 -18.51 9.08
N GLY A 31 -2.26 -18.56 9.95
CA GLY A 31 -1.87 -17.46 10.84
C GLY A 31 -1.18 -16.26 10.18
N HIS A 32 -0.77 -16.36 8.91
CA HIS A 32 0.00 -15.31 8.22
C HIS A 32 -0.81 -14.53 7.17
N ARG A 33 -2.12 -14.36 7.39
CA ARG A 33 -3.00 -13.56 6.52
C ARG A 33 -3.62 -12.38 7.28
N LYS A 34 -3.84 -11.27 6.59
CA LYS A 34 -4.60 -10.12 7.06
C LYS A 34 -5.90 -10.05 6.25
N VAL A 35 -7.02 -9.97 6.96
CA VAL A 35 -8.34 -9.76 6.35
C VAL A 35 -8.71 -8.29 6.54
N PHE A 36 -9.21 -7.69 5.48
CA PHE A 36 -9.82 -6.37 5.46
C PHE A 36 -11.30 -6.53 5.17
N GLU A 37 -12.12 -5.63 5.72
CA GLU A 37 -13.57 -5.59 5.49
C GLU A 37 -13.90 -5.44 4.01
N SER A 38 -13.05 -4.73 3.26
CA SER A 38 -13.16 -4.62 1.81
C SER A 38 -11.84 -4.21 1.17
N PHE A 39 -11.76 -4.33 -0.15
CA PHE A 39 -10.66 -3.75 -0.92
C PHE A 39 -10.56 -2.22 -0.74
N ALA A 40 -11.70 -1.55 -0.56
CA ALA A 40 -11.74 -0.12 -0.27
C ALA A 40 -11.13 0.21 1.11
N ALA A 41 -11.32 -0.63 2.13
CA ALA A 41 -10.67 -0.47 3.43
C ALA A 41 -9.13 -0.56 3.31
N LEU A 42 -8.62 -1.50 2.51
CA LEU A 42 -7.20 -1.58 2.19
C LEU A 42 -6.71 -0.31 1.45
N ARG A 43 -7.49 0.19 0.49
CA ARG A 43 -7.17 1.42 -0.23
C ARG A 43 -7.13 2.65 0.68
N ARG A 44 -8.07 2.77 1.62
CA ARG A 44 -8.07 3.85 2.64
C ARG A 44 -6.86 3.75 3.57
N ALA A 45 -6.45 2.54 3.94
CA ALA A 45 -5.23 2.33 4.72
C ALA A 45 -3.99 2.83 3.96
N TYR A 46 -3.89 2.53 2.66
CA TYR A 46 -2.83 3.05 1.80
C TYR A 46 -2.88 4.58 1.63
N ASP A 47 -4.08 5.15 1.44
CA ASP A 47 -4.27 6.57 1.22
C ASP A 47 -3.73 7.41 2.39
N ARG A 48 -3.97 6.95 3.62
CA ARG A 48 -3.45 7.57 4.85
C ARG A 48 -1.94 7.48 5.04
N LEU A 49 -1.25 6.61 4.30
CA LEU A 49 0.20 6.49 4.41
C LEU A 49 0.90 7.70 3.78
N PRO A 50 2.08 8.08 4.29
CA PRO A 50 2.91 9.09 3.64
C PRO A 50 3.31 8.71 2.21
N ALA A 51 3.81 9.69 1.46
CA ALA A 51 4.39 9.51 0.13
C ALA A 51 5.45 8.40 0.10
N GLU A 52 6.30 8.36 1.12
CA GLU A 52 7.26 7.30 1.39
C GLU A 52 6.90 6.65 2.71
N PHE A 53 6.62 5.35 2.68
CA PHE A 53 6.14 4.63 3.85
C PHE A 53 6.91 3.32 4.05
N THR A 54 7.05 2.96 5.31
CA THR A 54 7.76 1.76 5.77
C THR A 54 6.80 0.80 6.45
N ALA A 55 7.33 -0.36 6.87
CA ALA A 55 6.58 -1.27 7.71
C ALA A 55 6.10 -0.62 9.03
N ALA A 56 6.80 0.38 9.56
CA ALA A 56 6.39 1.09 10.77
C ALA A 56 5.15 1.98 10.54
N ASP A 57 5.07 2.65 9.39
CA ASP A 57 3.92 3.50 9.03
C ASP A 57 2.64 2.67 8.85
N VAL A 58 2.79 1.47 8.30
CA VAL A 58 1.69 0.51 8.16
C VAL A 58 1.16 0.03 9.51
N GLU A 59 1.96 0.06 10.57
CA GLU A 59 1.51 -0.31 11.92
C GLU A 59 0.37 0.57 12.42
N GLN A 60 0.37 1.86 12.04
CA GLN A 60 -0.68 2.83 12.36
C GLN A 60 -2.04 2.47 11.76
N THR A 61 -2.08 1.53 10.80
CA THR A 61 -3.32 1.01 10.20
C THR A 61 -3.91 -0.20 10.96
N GLY A 62 -3.37 -0.53 12.15
CA GLY A 62 -3.83 -1.66 12.95
C GLY A 62 -3.25 -3.00 12.48
N VAL A 63 -2.05 -2.98 11.90
CA VAL A 63 -1.37 -4.17 11.38
C VAL A 63 -0.06 -4.38 12.14
N THR A 64 -0.05 -5.38 13.02
CA THR A 64 1.12 -5.63 13.89
C THR A 64 1.99 -6.80 13.40
N GLY A 65 3.27 -6.77 13.80
CA GLY A 65 4.22 -7.88 13.65
C GLY A 65 4.71 -8.12 12.22
N GLY A 66 4.94 -9.37 11.81
CA GLY A 66 5.43 -9.68 10.45
C GLY A 66 4.51 -9.24 9.30
N ARG A 67 3.25 -8.92 9.60
CA ARG A 67 2.20 -8.57 8.62
C ARG A 67 2.39 -7.19 7.98
N ARG A 68 3.08 -6.26 8.65
CA ARG A 68 3.40 -4.93 8.08
C ARG A 68 4.29 -5.04 6.85
N HIS A 69 5.35 -5.85 6.91
CA HIS A 69 6.23 -6.08 5.76
C HIS A 69 5.47 -6.73 4.60
N MET A 70 4.58 -7.67 4.90
CA MET A 70 3.72 -8.30 3.90
C MET A 70 2.87 -7.25 3.17
N LEU A 71 2.29 -6.28 3.88
CA LEU A 71 1.50 -5.23 3.25
C LEU A 71 2.35 -4.28 2.39
N VAL A 72 3.55 -3.90 2.85
CA VAL A 72 4.45 -3.07 2.04
C VAL A 72 4.79 -3.74 0.72
N HIS A 73 5.10 -5.05 0.74
CA HIS A 73 5.27 -5.83 -0.50
C HIS A 73 3.98 -5.84 -1.33
N HIS A 74 2.83 -6.13 -0.71
CA HIS A 74 1.57 -6.20 -1.42
C HIS A 74 1.23 -4.92 -2.17
N PHE A 75 1.41 -3.76 -1.53
CA PHE A 75 1.15 -2.47 -2.18
C PHE A 75 2.06 -2.28 -3.40
N ALA A 76 3.36 -2.51 -3.26
CA ALA A 76 4.30 -2.33 -4.37
C ALA A 76 4.15 -3.35 -5.50
N GLU A 77 3.53 -4.50 -5.24
CA GLU A 77 3.28 -5.55 -6.24
C GLU A 77 1.94 -5.38 -6.96
N HIS A 78 0.98 -4.68 -6.35
CA HIS A 78 -0.40 -4.70 -6.79
C HIS A 78 -0.73 -3.47 -7.66
N PRO A 79 -1.13 -3.65 -8.94
CA PRO A 79 -1.27 -2.54 -9.91
C PRO A 79 -2.29 -1.45 -9.55
N ALA A 80 -3.24 -1.74 -8.66
CA ALA A 80 -4.15 -0.70 -8.18
C ALA A 80 -3.52 0.28 -7.15
N PHE A 81 -2.30 0.02 -6.69
CA PHE A 81 -1.55 0.92 -5.83
C PHE A 81 -0.39 1.47 -6.63
N ASP A 82 -0.41 2.77 -6.84
CA ASP A 82 0.60 3.47 -7.63
C ASP A 82 1.85 3.72 -6.78
N CYS A 83 2.52 2.66 -6.34
CA CYS A 83 3.74 2.73 -5.55
C CYS A 83 4.77 1.67 -5.95
N GLU A 84 6.02 1.89 -5.56
CA GLU A 84 7.13 1.00 -5.85
C GLU A 84 8.07 0.85 -4.65
N LEU A 85 8.75 -0.29 -4.54
CA LEU A 85 9.80 -0.46 -3.54
C LEU A 85 11.05 0.33 -3.95
N VAL A 86 11.36 1.36 -3.18
CA VAL A 86 12.57 2.20 -3.39
C VAL A 86 13.73 1.75 -2.52
N LYS A 87 13.47 1.07 -1.39
CA LYS A 87 14.52 0.62 -0.46
C LYS A 87 14.17 -0.75 0.13
N ARG A 88 15.20 -1.57 0.32
CA ARG A 88 15.07 -2.91 0.90
C ARG A 88 15.30 -2.95 2.42
N GLN A 89 16.15 -2.07 2.95
CA GLN A 89 16.46 -2.00 4.38
C GLN A 89 16.68 -0.52 4.82
N PRO A 90 15.75 0.05 5.62
CA PRO A 90 14.44 -0.49 5.95
C PRO A 90 13.59 -0.71 4.67
N LEU A 91 12.63 -1.63 4.73
CA LEU A 91 11.72 -1.89 3.61
C LEU A 91 10.82 -0.66 3.40
N THR A 92 11.06 0.07 2.31
CA THR A 92 10.39 1.35 2.01
C THR A 92 9.75 1.29 0.64
N ALA A 93 8.47 1.65 0.60
CA ALA A 93 7.72 1.88 -0.63
C ALA A 93 7.46 3.38 -0.81
N ARG A 94 7.43 3.83 -2.06
CA ARG A 94 7.14 5.21 -2.43
C ARG A 94 5.98 5.26 -3.41
N LYS A 95 5.00 6.13 -3.14
CA LYS A 95 3.88 6.45 -4.04
C LYS A 95 4.43 7.22 -5.25
N ARG A 96 4.19 6.73 -6.48
CA ARG A 96 4.70 7.31 -7.73
C ARG A 96 4.14 8.72 -7.99
N GLY A 97 2.90 9.00 -7.56
CA GLY A 97 2.25 10.31 -7.68
C GLY A 97 2.73 11.41 -6.71
N ALA A 98 3.50 11.09 -5.68
CA ALA A 98 3.94 12.09 -4.68
C ALA A 98 5.06 13.03 -5.16
N SER A 99 5.66 12.74 -6.32
CA SER A 99 6.73 13.54 -6.91
C SER A 99 6.24 14.84 -7.60
N ARG A 100 4.95 15.20 -7.45
CA ARG A 100 4.35 16.36 -8.15
C ARG A 100 3.60 17.36 -7.26
N GLU A 101 3.61 17.24 -5.94
CA GLU A 101 3.06 18.29 -5.06
C GLU A 101 4.20 19.15 -4.50
N GLY A 102 4.79 19.90 -5.41
CA GLY A 102 5.81 20.93 -5.17
C GLY A 102 5.82 21.97 -6.30
N VAL A 103 4.72 22.09 -7.04
CA VAL A 103 4.44 23.31 -7.81
C VAL A 103 3.73 24.24 -6.84
N GLU A 104 4.52 25.03 -6.14
CA GLU A 104 4.10 26.38 -5.79
C GLU A 104 3.88 27.09 -7.13
N PRO A 105 2.66 27.50 -7.53
CA PRO A 105 2.55 28.58 -8.49
C PRO A 105 3.09 29.82 -7.79
N ASP A 106 4.37 30.11 -8.06
CA ASP A 106 5.07 31.34 -7.68
C ASP A 106 4.14 32.55 -7.90
N ALA A 107 3.79 33.18 -6.79
CA ALA A 107 3.04 34.42 -6.79
C ALA A 107 4.03 35.59 -6.88
N GLY A 108 4.00 36.32 -8.00
CA GLY A 108 4.56 37.66 -8.17
C GLY A 108 4.32 38.12 -9.62
N GLY A 109 3.55 39.16 -9.93
CA GLY A 109 3.51 40.50 -9.34
C GLY A 109 4.34 41.44 -10.23
N GLY A 110 3.70 42.17 -11.16
CA GLY A 110 4.39 43.05 -12.10
C GLY A 110 3.47 44.04 -12.82
N THR A 111 3.25 45.17 -12.15
CA THR A 111 2.62 46.44 -12.54
C THR A 111 3.08 47.01 -13.91
N GLY A 112 2.13 47.54 -14.68
CA GLY A 112 2.17 48.81 -15.44
C GLY A 112 3.18 49.02 -16.58
N ASP A 113 2.64 49.29 -17.79
CA ASP A 113 2.78 50.58 -18.49
C ASP A 113 1.54 50.81 -19.37
#